data_AF-A0A0M8QQM6-F1
#
_entry.id   AF-A0A0M8QQM6-F1
#
_cell.length_a   1.000
_cell.length_b   1.000
_cell.length_c   1.000
_cell.angle_alpha   90.00
_cell.angle_beta   90.00
_cell.angle_gamma   90.00
#
_symmetry.space_group_name_H-M   'P 1'
#
loop_
_entity.id
_entity.type
_entity.pdbx_description
1 polymer ?
#
loop_
_entity_poly.entity_id
_entity_poly.type
_entity_poly.pdbx_seq_one_letter_code
_entity_poly.pdbx_strand_id
1 'polypeptide(L)'
;MGPTQAEDHDTARPRLVGGPASPRARPDDVDVDGGPRTARPPWHEDASAVDRDVAGAVGRVLDHVLADRVDRARDLDPLFGDDVAGRVAHFTRAGGKRTRSRFLWWTLRACGGESAAPVAAALRIGAALELLQTCALVHDDVMDGSVLRRARPAVHVDVAAQYADAAPAGRAERLGGGTAVLTGDLALAWADDLLAEVPLEGGAARTVRRLWSDMRTEMVAGQYLDLHGQATGSRSLPRALRTARLKSALYSVERPIALGAALAGADDGTTAALCAAGRCVGTAFQLRDDLSDVFGDPRYTGKPAGGDIREGKPTCLVALAHARAAAAGDHRALDVLERSLGHEALTGEGLEEVREVLAGTGARAAVEAMIDRLVAQGLRHVDGALLDPHGGERLRLLLASAAGEGPVRDAHARGARPEPARAAGGREAGR
;
A
#
# COMPACT_ATOMS: atom_id res chain seq x y z
N MET A 1 -29.21 -20.47 -38.27
CA MET A 1 -30.36 -19.76 -37.69
C MET A 1 -31.59 -20.61 -37.94
N GLY A 2 -32.05 -21.32 -36.91
CA GLY A 2 -33.35 -22.00 -36.88
C GLY A 2 -34.10 -21.49 -35.64
N PRO A 3 -35.44 -21.35 -35.68
CA PRO A 3 -36.17 -20.62 -34.65
C PRO A 3 -36.34 -21.49 -33.39
N THR A 4 -36.00 -20.91 -32.24
CA THR A 4 -36.25 -21.47 -30.92
C THR A 4 -37.73 -21.35 -30.59
N GLN A 5 -38.38 -22.47 -30.24
CA GLN A 5 -39.73 -22.47 -29.71
C GLN A 5 -39.74 -21.97 -28.26
N ALA A 6 -40.66 -21.04 -27.98
CA ALA A 6 -41.00 -20.61 -26.63
C ALA A 6 -42.13 -21.52 -26.11
N GLU A 7 -41.92 -22.13 -24.95
CA GLU A 7 -42.99 -22.77 -24.19
C GLU A 7 -43.41 -21.83 -23.05
N ASP A 8 -44.65 -21.33 -23.15
CA ASP A 8 -45.39 -20.68 -22.08
C ASP A 8 -45.86 -21.72 -21.06
N HIS A 9 -45.59 -21.48 -19.78
CA HIS A 9 -46.34 -22.11 -18.69
C HIS A 9 -46.67 -21.08 -17.61
N ASP A 10 -47.96 -20.78 -17.48
CA ASP A 10 -48.55 -19.94 -16.45
C ASP A 10 -49.26 -20.78 -15.37
N THR A 11 -49.24 -20.24 -14.15
CA THR A 11 -50.06 -20.47 -12.95
C THR A 11 -49.91 -21.76 -12.12
N ALA A 12 -49.32 -21.59 -10.92
CA ALA A 12 -50.00 -21.83 -9.63
C ALA A 12 -49.15 -21.33 -8.43
N ARG A 13 -49.67 -20.39 -7.63
CA ARG A 13 -49.07 -19.93 -6.36
C ARG A 13 -49.47 -20.82 -5.18
N PRO A 14 -48.55 -21.27 -4.30
CA PRO A 14 -48.90 -21.80 -2.99
C PRO A 14 -48.89 -20.72 -1.89
N ARG A 15 -49.80 -20.87 -0.93
CA ARG A 15 -49.98 -20.02 0.26
C ARG A 15 -48.84 -20.22 1.27
N LEU A 16 -48.31 -19.13 1.84
CA LEU A 16 -47.33 -19.13 2.93
C LEU A 16 -48.01 -19.41 4.28
N VAL A 17 -47.48 -20.37 5.04
CA VAL A 17 -47.82 -20.65 6.44
C VAL A 17 -46.76 -19.98 7.34
N GLY A 18 -47.22 -19.34 8.42
CA GLY A 18 -46.44 -18.43 9.27
C GLY A 18 -45.25 -19.05 10.02
N GLY A 19 -44.19 -18.26 10.17
CA GLY A 19 -43.01 -18.56 10.98
C GLY A 19 -43.15 -18.14 12.45
N PRO A 20 -42.26 -18.62 13.35
CA PRO A 20 -42.37 -18.42 14.79
C PRO A 20 -41.92 -17.02 15.23
N ALA A 21 -42.49 -16.56 16.34
CA ALA A 21 -42.28 -15.24 16.93
C ALA A 21 -40.87 -15.02 17.50
N SER A 22 -40.35 -13.80 17.34
CA SER A 22 -39.06 -13.35 17.89
C SER A 22 -39.02 -13.39 19.42
N PRO A 23 -37.85 -13.66 20.05
CA PRO A 23 -37.71 -13.66 21.50
C PRO A 23 -37.77 -12.22 22.04
N ARG A 24 -38.54 -12.02 23.13
CA ARG A 24 -38.60 -10.74 23.87
C ARG A 24 -37.27 -10.47 24.58
N ALA A 25 -36.78 -9.23 24.48
CA ALA A 25 -35.60 -8.74 25.19
C ALA A 25 -35.80 -8.72 26.72
N ARG A 26 -34.70 -8.89 27.47
CA ARG A 26 -34.68 -8.87 28.95
C ARG A 26 -34.68 -7.42 29.48
N PRO A 27 -35.11 -7.19 30.73
CA PRO A 27 -35.42 -5.84 31.25
C PRO A 27 -34.23 -4.89 31.44
N ASP A 28 -32.99 -5.35 31.26
CA ASP A 28 -31.78 -4.57 31.57
C ASP A 28 -31.18 -3.85 30.34
N ASP A 29 -31.81 -3.92 29.17
CA ASP A 29 -31.28 -3.40 27.89
C ASP A 29 -31.81 -2.01 27.46
N VAL A 30 -32.37 -1.22 28.37
CA VAL A 30 -33.07 0.03 28.02
C VAL A 30 -32.38 1.27 28.62
N ASP A 31 -31.99 2.22 27.76
CA ASP A 31 -31.55 3.56 28.18
C ASP A 31 -32.75 4.46 28.51
N VAL A 32 -32.50 5.61 29.13
CA VAL A 32 -33.53 6.56 29.65
C VAL A 32 -34.55 7.02 28.59
N ASP A 33 -34.25 6.84 27.28
CA ASP A 33 -35.11 7.19 26.13
C ASP A 33 -35.70 5.97 25.37
N GLY A 34 -35.64 4.74 25.91
CA GLY A 34 -36.44 3.63 25.38
C GLY A 34 -35.98 3.00 24.06
N GLY A 35 -34.81 3.38 23.53
CA GLY A 35 -34.19 2.76 22.35
C GLY A 35 -33.15 1.69 22.72
N PRO A 36 -32.89 0.69 21.86
CA PRO A 36 -31.79 -0.24 22.07
C PRO A 36 -30.45 0.53 22.08
N ARG A 37 -29.63 0.32 23.12
CA ARG A 37 -28.24 0.82 23.15
C ARG A 37 -27.46 0.22 21.99
N THR A 38 -27.36 0.94 20.89
CA THR A 38 -26.39 0.60 19.85
C THR A 38 -25.00 0.83 20.45
N ALA A 39 -24.26 -0.27 20.68
CA ALA A 39 -22.85 -0.14 21.02
C ALA A 39 -22.20 0.75 19.95
N ARG A 40 -21.59 1.86 20.38
CA ARG A 40 -20.83 2.72 19.46
C ARG A 40 -19.88 1.80 18.67
N PRO A 41 -19.88 1.89 17.33
CA PRO A 41 -18.94 1.13 16.55
C PRO A 41 -17.51 1.36 17.07
N PRO A 42 -16.64 0.33 17.09
CA PRO A 42 -15.34 0.39 17.76
C PRO A 42 -14.35 1.42 17.17
N TRP A 43 -14.71 2.09 16.07
CA TRP A 43 -13.91 3.12 15.38
C TRP A 43 -14.29 4.57 15.73
N HIS A 44 -15.09 4.80 16.77
CA HIS A 44 -15.29 6.14 17.34
C HIS A 44 -14.16 6.47 18.31
N GLU A 45 -12.99 6.79 17.77
CA GLU A 45 -11.85 7.30 18.53
C GLU A 45 -11.75 8.82 18.40
N ASP A 46 -11.33 9.48 19.49
CA ASP A 46 -10.96 10.89 19.44
C ASP A 46 -9.69 11.07 18.60
N ALA A 47 -9.59 12.19 17.88
CA ALA A 47 -8.49 12.48 16.97
C ALA A 47 -7.14 12.43 17.70
N SER A 48 -7.08 12.90 18.96
CA SER A 48 -5.88 12.85 19.80
C SER A 48 -5.44 11.41 20.14
N ALA A 49 -6.37 10.46 20.22
CA ALA A 49 -6.06 9.07 20.47
C ALA A 49 -5.47 8.40 19.23
N VAL A 50 -6.05 8.71 18.06
CA VAL A 50 -5.56 8.21 16.76
C VAL A 50 -4.17 8.75 16.44
N ASP A 51 -3.87 10.02 16.75
CA ASP A 51 -2.56 10.64 16.52
C ASP A 51 -1.38 9.87 17.12
N ARG A 52 -1.59 9.22 18.27
CA ARG A 52 -0.55 8.45 18.96
C ARG A 52 -0.15 7.19 18.19
N ASP A 53 -1.10 6.56 17.51
CA ASP A 53 -0.86 5.35 16.73
C ASP A 53 -1.88 5.21 15.60
N VAL A 54 -1.66 6.00 14.54
CA VAL A 54 -2.52 6.01 13.34
C VAL A 54 -2.56 4.63 12.69
N ALA A 55 -1.42 3.92 12.67
CA ALA A 55 -1.33 2.61 12.05
C ALA A 55 -2.15 1.57 12.84
N GLY A 56 -2.06 1.59 14.17
CA GLY A 56 -2.88 0.73 15.03
C GLY A 56 -4.36 1.07 14.99
N ALA A 57 -4.74 2.35 14.90
CA ALA A 57 -6.13 2.76 14.75
C ALA A 57 -6.75 2.22 13.45
N VAL A 58 -6.05 2.38 12.33
CA VAL A 58 -6.46 1.76 11.05
C VAL A 58 -6.48 0.24 11.14
N GLY A 59 -5.50 -0.35 11.84
CA GLY A 59 -5.44 -1.79 12.13
C GLY A 59 -6.69 -2.30 12.84
N ARG A 60 -7.18 -1.60 13.86
CA ARG A 60 -8.43 -1.96 14.57
C ARG A 60 -9.65 -1.91 13.66
N VAL A 61 -9.74 -0.91 12.76
CA VAL A 61 -10.81 -0.86 11.76
C VAL A 61 -10.74 -2.05 10.81
N LEU A 62 -9.54 -2.36 10.30
CA LEU A 62 -9.30 -3.51 9.44
C LEU A 62 -9.64 -4.82 10.14
N ASP A 63 -9.28 -4.98 11.41
CA ASP A 63 -9.55 -6.21 12.15
C ASP A 63 -11.04 -6.51 12.25
N HIS A 64 -11.85 -5.49 12.52
CA HIS A 64 -13.30 -5.64 12.56
C HIS A 64 -13.89 -5.91 11.16
N VAL A 65 -13.55 -5.08 10.16
CA VAL A 65 -14.11 -5.22 8.81
C VAL A 65 -13.72 -6.57 8.20
N LEU A 66 -12.47 -6.98 8.33
CA LEU A 66 -12.00 -8.24 7.75
C LEU A 66 -12.56 -9.46 8.47
N ALA A 67 -12.84 -9.39 9.76
CA ALA A 67 -13.50 -10.48 10.47
C ALA A 67 -14.89 -10.75 9.87
N ASP A 68 -15.75 -9.72 9.79
CA ASP A 68 -17.09 -9.83 9.18
C ASP A 68 -17.02 -10.35 7.74
N ARG A 69 -16.11 -9.79 6.92
CA ARG A 69 -15.99 -10.17 5.51
C ARG A 69 -15.52 -11.61 5.32
N VAL A 70 -14.63 -12.11 6.18
CA VAL A 70 -14.17 -13.51 6.13
C VAL A 70 -15.27 -14.46 6.61
N ASP A 71 -15.99 -14.12 7.68
CA ASP A 71 -17.08 -14.96 8.19
C ASP A 71 -18.19 -15.09 7.13
N ARG A 72 -18.58 -13.99 6.48
CA ARG A 72 -19.54 -14.02 5.36
C ARG A 72 -19.04 -14.82 4.17
N ALA A 73 -17.73 -14.82 3.90
CA ALA A 73 -17.15 -15.63 2.84
C ALA A 73 -17.19 -17.13 3.17
N ARG A 74 -16.93 -17.51 4.43
CA ARG A 74 -17.04 -18.91 4.90
C ARG A 74 -18.46 -19.42 4.90
N ASP A 75 -19.43 -18.57 5.22
CA ASP A 75 -20.86 -18.90 5.14
C ASP A 75 -21.29 -19.20 3.71
N LEU A 76 -20.67 -18.54 2.71
CA LEU A 76 -20.91 -18.82 1.30
C LEU A 76 -20.27 -20.14 0.86
N ASP A 77 -18.98 -20.32 1.17
CA ASP A 77 -18.24 -21.55 0.92
C ASP A 77 -16.96 -21.59 1.79
N PRO A 78 -16.74 -22.64 2.59
CA PRO A 78 -15.56 -22.72 3.47
C PRO A 78 -14.23 -22.69 2.73
N LEU A 79 -14.14 -23.33 1.56
CA LEU A 79 -12.91 -23.36 0.78
C LEU A 79 -12.56 -21.96 0.26
N PHE A 80 -13.52 -21.24 -0.32
CA PHE A 80 -13.35 -19.84 -0.71
C PHE A 80 -13.00 -18.93 0.49
N GLY A 81 -13.69 -19.16 1.61
CA GLY A 81 -13.46 -18.46 2.87
C GLY A 81 -12.02 -18.57 3.36
N ASP A 82 -11.42 -19.75 3.30
CA ASP A 82 -10.06 -19.98 3.78
C ASP A 82 -9.00 -19.67 2.70
N ASP A 83 -9.20 -20.13 1.46
CA ASP A 83 -8.21 -20.02 0.39
C ASP A 83 -8.13 -18.64 -0.26
N VAL A 84 -9.18 -17.79 -0.17
CA VAL A 84 -9.19 -16.47 -0.81
C VAL A 84 -9.43 -15.37 0.22
N ALA A 85 -10.59 -15.39 0.89
CA ALA A 85 -10.98 -14.33 1.81
C ALA A 85 -10.01 -14.25 3.03
N GLY A 86 -9.64 -15.41 3.59
CA GLY A 86 -8.66 -15.51 4.66
C GLY A 86 -7.29 -14.97 4.25
N ARG A 87 -6.89 -15.15 2.99
CA ARG A 87 -5.63 -14.61 2.44
C ARG A 87 -5.66 -13.11 2.26
N VAL A 88 -6.77 -12.53 1.78
CA VAL A 88 -6.96 -11.07 1.78
C VAL A 88 -6.75 -10.56 3.20
N ALA A 89 -7.47 -11.11 4.18
CA ALA A 89 -7.40 -10.66 5.56
C ALA A 89 -5.98 -10.80 6.15
N HIS A 90 -5.33 -11.95 5.96
CA HIS A 90 -3.98 -12.19 6.44
C HIS A 90 -2.98 -11.21 5.83
N PHE A 91 -3.00 -11.05 4.51
CA PHE A 91 -2.08 -10.18 3.78
C PHE A 91 -2.27 -8.71 4.18
N THR A 92 -3.52 -8.27 4.27
CA THR A 92 -3.84 -6.90 4.69
C THR A 92 -3.43 -6.66 6.13
N ARG A 93 -3.66 -7.60 7.07
CA ARG A 93 -3.27 -7.47 8.49
C ARG A 93 -1.76 -7.49 8.70
N ALA A 94 -1.04 -8.35 7.97
CA ALA A 94 0.42 -8.40 7.96
C ALA A 94 1.09 -7.17 7.30
N GLY A 95 0.29 -6.16 6.91
CA GLY A 95 0.68 -4.86 6.38
C GLY A 95 1.78 -4.13 7.14
N GLY A 96 2.51 -3.28 6.41
CA GLY A 96 3.65 -2.51 6.91
C GLY A 96 3.28 -1.20 7.62
N LYS A 97 4.08 -0.15 7.39
CA LYS A 97 4.00 1.17 8.06
C LYS A 97 2.69 1.96 7.88
N ARG A 98 1.71 1.41 7.14
CA ARG A 98 0.42 2.04 6.78
C ARG A 98 0.59 3.46 6.23
N THR A 99 1.62 3.66 5.41
CA THR A 99 2.05 5.00 4.99
C THR A 99 0.95 5.77 4.25
N ARG A 100 0.14 5.10 3.43
CA ARG A 100 -0.98 5.71 2.70
C ARG A 100 -2.04 6.23 3.66
N SER A 101 -2.49 5.39 4.60
CA SER A 101 -3.45 5.81 5.62
C SER A 101 -2.90 6.92 6.52
N ARG A 102 -1.59 6.90 6.81
CA ARG A 102 -0.92 7.97 7.57
C ARG A 102 -0.89 9.29 6.81
N PHE A 103 -0.64 9.29 5.51
CA PHE A 103 -0.71 10.51 4.70
C PHE A 103 -2.12 11.09 4.71
N LEU A 104 -3.14 10.26 4.51
CA LEU A 104 -4.53 10.68 4.61
C LEU A 104 -4.82 11.31 5.99
N TRP A 105 -4.46 10.61 7.06
CA TRP A 105 -4.71 11.07 8.42
C TRP A 105 -4.00 12.39 8.75
N TRP A 106 -2.69 12.46 8.52
CA TRP A 106 -1.93 13.65 8.89
C TRP A 106 -2.26 14.85 8.00
N THR A 107 -2.72 14.63 6.76
CA THR A 107 -3.30 15.72 5.97
C THR A 107 -4.64 16.18 6.51
N LEU A 108 -5.54 15.27 6.93
CA LEU A 108 -6.78 15.66 7.61
C LEU A 108 -6.47 16.56 8.80
N ARG A 109 -5.53 16.13 9.67
CA ARG A 109 -5.13 16.91 10.85
C ARG A 109 -4.48 18.24 10.49
N ALA A 110 -3.58 18.27 9.50
CA ALA A 110 -2.93 19.49 9.04
C ALA A 110 -3.93 20.53 8.49
N CYS A 111 -5.08 20.09 8.00
CA CYS A 111 -6.16 20.96 7.52
C CYS A 111 -7.25 21.22 8.58
N GLY A 112 -7.02 20.88 9.86
CA GLY A 112 -7.94 21.16 10.96
C GLY A 112 -9.11 20.17 11.13
N GLY A 113 -9.08 19.03 10.44
CA GLY A 113 -10.13 18.01 10.55
C GLY A 113 -10.03 17.20 11.85
N GLU A 114 -10.77 17.61 12.87
CA GLU A 114 -10.80 16.94 14.19
C GLU A 114 -12.19 16.47 14.65
N SER A 115 -13.25 16.88 13.95
CA SER A 115 -14.60 16.47 14.30
C SER A 115 -14.83 14.97 14.03
N ALA A 116 -15.76 14.38 14.79
CA ALA A 116 -15.97 12.93 14.81
C ALA A 116 -16.26 12.31 13.42
N ALA A 117 -16.98 13.03 12.55
CA ALA A 117 -17.37 12.53 11.23
C ALA A 117 -16.17 12.41 10.26
N PRO A 118 -15.36 13.46 10.00
CA PRO A 118 -14.12 13.36 9.22
C PRO A 118 -13.11 12.35 9.79
N VAL A 119 -12.98 12.27 11.12
CA VAL A 119 -12.10 11.30 11.79
C VAL A 119 -12.52 9.85 11.48
N ALA A 120 -13.80 9.53 11.68
CA ALA A 120 -14.34 8.20 11.38
C ALA A 120 -14.23 7.87 9.88
N ALA A 121 -14.51 8.85 9.01
CA ALA A 121 -14.34 8.70 7.56
C ALA A 121 -12.88 8.41 7.19
N ALA A 122 -11.93 9.15 7.76
CA ALA A 122 -10.51 8.97 7.49
C ALA A 122 -9.98 7.59 7.90
N LEU A 123 -10.45 7.05 9.02
CA LEU A 123 -10.07 5.69 9.44
C LEU A 123 -10.62 4.61 8.49
N ARG A 124 -11.89 4.73 8.07
CA ARG A 124 -12.49 3.77 7.10
C ARG A 124 -11.84 3.87 5.72
N ILE A 125 -11.63 5.07 5.19
CA ILE A 125 -10.92 5.27 3.92
C ILE A 125 -9.46 4.84 4.05
N GLY A 126 -8.84 5.06 5.21
CA GLY A 126 -7.51 4.56 5.54
C GLY A 126 -7.43 3.04 5.48
N ALA A 127 -8.44 2.32 5.96
CA ALA A 127 -8.55 0.86 5.82
C ALA A 127 -8.79 0.44 4.36
N ALA A 128 -9.64 1.17 3.62
CA ALA A 128 -9.86 0.91 2.19
C ALA A 128 -8.57 1.06 1.37
N LEU A 129 -7.73 2.05 1.66
CA LEU A 129 -6.42 2.23 1.03
C LEU A 129 -5.49 1.02 1.24
N GLU A 130 -5.57 0.36 2.39
CA GLU A 130 -4.75 -0.81 2.71
C GLU A 130 -5.25 -2.09 2.02
N LEU A 131 -6.57 -2.19 1.78
CA LEU A 131 -7.15 -3.22 0.92
C LEU A 131 -6.78 -3.00 -0.56
N LEU A 132 -6.85 -1.76 -1.04
CA LEU A 132 -6.38 -1.40 -2.37
C LEU A 132 -4.89 -1.72 -2.55
N GLN A 133 -4.06 -1.47 -1.53
CA GLN A 133 -2.66 -1.88 -1.53
C GLN A 133 -2.46 -3.39 -1.54
N THR A 134 -3.38 -4.14 -0.90
CA THR A 134 -3.37 -5.60 -0.94
C THR A 134 -3.61 -6.09 -2.36
N CYS A 135 -4.63 -5.56 -3.05
CA CYS A 135 -4.86 -5.80 -4.47
C CYS A 135 -3.60 -5.51 -5.30
N ALA A 136 -3.07 -4.29 -5.20
CA ALA A 136 -1.92 -3.87 -5.99
C ALA A 136 -0.71 -4.80 -5.82
N LEU A 137 -0.35 -5.17 -4.58
CA LEU A 137 0.81 -6.03 -4.32
C LEU A 137 0.60 -7.47 -4.77
N VAL A 138 -0.58 -8.04 -4.54
CA VAL A 138 -0.86 -9.44 -4.90
C VAL A 138 -0.86 -9.60 -6.41
N HIS A 139 -1.45 -8.66 -7.15
CA HIS A 139 -1.42 -8.67 -8.61
C HIS A 139 -0.03 -8.39 -9.17
N ASP A 140 0.70 -7.41 -8.62
CA ASP A 140 2.09 -7.10 -9.00
C ASP A 140 3.00 -8.32 -8.81
N ASP A 141 2.85 -9.06 -7.70
CA ASP A 141 3.63 -10.29 -7.46
C ASP A 141 3.41 -11.36 -8.54
N VAL A 142 2.20 -11.48 -9.08
CA VAL A 142 1.90 -12.42 -10.17
C VAL A 142 2.47 -11.93 -11.50
N MET A 143 2.31 -10.64 -11.80
CA MET A 143 2.78 -10.05 -13.07
C MET A 143 4.31 -10.07 -13.17
N ASP A 144 5.00 -9.85 -12.04
CA ASP A 144 6.47 -9.83 -11.96
C ASP A 144 7.07 -11.21 -11.66
N GLY A 145 6.26 -12.25 -11.43
CA GLY A 145 6.76 -13.58 -11.03
C GLY A 145 7.50 -13.59 -9.68
N SER A 146 7.20 -12.61 -8.81
CA SER A 146 7.88 -12.43 -7.52
C SER A 146 7.54 -13.55 -6.55
N VAL A 147 8.54 -14.36 -6.18
CA VAL A 147 8.33 -15.48 -5.25
C VAL A 147 8.18 -15.07 -3.78
N LEU A 148 8.65 -13.86 -3.42
CA LEU A 148 8.63 -13.35 -2.04
C LEU A 148 8.05 -11.94 -1.95
N ARG A 149 7.25 -11.71 -0.90
CA ARG A 149 6.74 -10.41 -0.49
C ARG A 149 6.88 -10.24 1.02
N ARG A 150 7.56 -9.17 1.45
CA ARG A 150 7.85 -8.89 2.88
C ARG A 150 8.46 -10.10 3.60
N ALA A 151 9.45 -10.73 2.97
CA ALA A 151 10.13 -11.94 3.45
C ALA A 151 9.22 -13.17 3.68
N ARG A 152 8.03 -13.20 3.07
CA ARG A 152 7.12 -14.36 3.05
C ARG A 152 6.82 -14.79 1.62
N PRO A 153 6.39 -16.03 1.37
CA PRO A 153 5.92 -16.45 0.05
C PRO A 153 4.84 -15.50 -0.48
N ALA A 154 4.93 -15.14 -1.76
CA ALA A 154 3.83 -14.44 -2.44
C ALA A 154 2.59 -15.34 -2.48
N VAL A 155 1.40 -14.75 -2.61
CA VAL A 155 0.12 -15.49 -2.54
C VAL A 155 0.07 -16.66 -3.53
N HIS A 156 0.55 -16.46 -4.76
CA HIS A 156 0.54 -17.51 -5.77
C HIS A 156 1.50 -18.66 -5.44
N VAL A 157 2.63 -18.38 -4.78
CA VAL A 157 3.58 -19.39 -4.30
C VAL A 157 3.01 -20.16 -3.12
N ASP A 158 2.41 -19.44 -2.16
CA ASP A 158 1.85 -20.06 -0.96
C ASP A 158 0.71 -21.03 -1.29
N VAL A 159 -0.17 -20.66 -2.22
CA VAL A 159 -1.25 -21.53 -2.70
C VAL A 159 -0.69 -22.71 -3.49
N ALA A 160 0.29 -22.49 -4.38
CA ALA A 160 0.91 -23.60 -5.12
C ALA A 160 1.55 -24.63 -4.16
N ALA A 161 2.19 -24.15 -3.08
CA ALA A 161 2.75 -25.01 -2.04
C ALA A 161 1.67 -25.77 -1.24
N GLN A 162 0.55 -25.12 -0.89
CA GLN A 162 -0.59 -25.75 -0.21
C GLN A 162 -1.13 -26.97 -0.98
N TYR A 163 -1.06 -26.95 -2.31
CA TYR A 163 -1.63 -27.99 -3.19
C TYR A 163 -0.58 -28.91 -3.84
N ALA A 164 0.69 -28.81 -3.45
CA ALA A 164 1.79 -29.55 -4.07
C ALA A 164 1.62 -31.09 -4.01
N ASP A 165 1.06 -31.61 -2.93
CA ASP A 165 0.81 -33.05 -2.75
C ASP A 165 -0.53 -33.51 -3.34
N ALA A 166 -1.45 -32.58 -3.59
CA ALA A 166 -2.80 -32.87 -4.05
C ALA A 166 -2.97 -32.77 -5.57
N ALA A 167 -2.05 -32.10 -6.27
CA ALA A 167 -2.11 -31.91 -7.72
C ALA A 167 -0.71 -31.89 -8.34
N PRO A 168 -0.55 -32.28 -9.63
CA PRO A 168 0.72 -32.10 -10.33
C PRO A 168 1.19 -30.64 -10.30
N ALA A 169 2.51 -30.43 -10.21
CA ALA A 169 3.12 -29.09 -10.03
C ALA A 169 2.52 -28.00 -10.94
N GLY A 170 2.47 -28.24 -12.26
CA GLY A 170 1.91 -27.25 -13.18
C GLY A 170 0.42 -26.95 -12.99
N ARG A 171 -0.38 -27.84 -12.35
CA ARG A 171 -1.76 -27.53 -11.95
C ARG A 171 -1.79 -26.70 -10.67
N ALA A 172 -0.94 -27.01 -9.70
CA ALA A 172 -0.82 -26.26 -8.45
C ALA A 172 -0.34 -24.82 -8.70
N GLU A 173 0.64 -24.63 -9.60
CA GLU A 173 1.12 -23.30 -10.03
C GLU A 173 0.01 -22.47 -10.69
N ARG A 174 -0.77 -23.09 -11.60
CA ARG A 174 -1.91 -22.40 -12.24
C ARG A 174 -3.00 -22.06 -11.25
N LEU A 175 -3.29 -22.95 -10.30
CA LEU A 175 -4.21 -22.66 -9.20
C LEU A 175 -3.69 -21.48 -8.38
N GLY A 176 -2.40 -21.48 -8.02
CA GLY A 176 -1.78 -20.39 -7.29
C GLY A 176 -1.90 -19.04 -8.00
N GLY A 177 -1.57 -18.99 -9.29
CA GLY A 177 -1.73 -17.79 -10.11
C GLY A 177 -3.19 -17.31 -10.17
N GLY A 178 -4.13 -18.23 -10.43
CA GLY A 178 -5.57 -17.92 -10.46
C GLY A 178 -6.10 -17.41 -9.13
N THR A 179 -5.74 -18.07 -8.02
CA THR A 179 -6.14 -17.68 -6.66
C THR A 179 -5.57 -16.32 -6.28
N ALA A 180 -4.34 -16.00 -6.68
CA ALA A 180 -3.75 -14.68 -6.43
C ALA A 180 -4.50 -13.57 -7.20
N VAL A 181 -4.87 -13.80 -8.47
CA VAL A 181 -5.71 -12.85 -9.23
C VAL A 181 -7.04 -12.60 -8.49
N LEU A 182 -7.75 -13.67 -8.12
CA LEU A 182 -9.03 -13.56 -7.40
C LEU A 182 -8.89 -12.93 -6.01
N THR A 183 -7.77 -13.17 -5.31
CA THR A 183 -7.45 -12.53 -4.03
C THR A 183 -7.30 -11.03 -4.20
N GLY A 184 -6.58 -10.58 -5.24
CA GLY A 184 -6.44 -9.16 -5.52
C GLY A 184 -7.76 -8.51 -5.95
N ASP A 185 -8.58 -9.20 -6.75
CA ASP A 185 -9.91 -8.72 -7.17
C ASP A 185 -10.84 -8.55 -5.97
N LEU A 186 -10.87 -9.53 -5.06
CA LEU A 186 -11.67 -9.47 -3.85
C LEU A 186 -11.22 -8.34 -2.92
N ALA A 187 -9.90 -8.12 -2.78
CA ALA A 187 -9.36 -7.01 -2.01
C ALA A 187 -9.77 -5.64 -2.59
N LEU A 188 -9.78 -5.50 -3.92
CA LEU A 188 -10.25 -4.29 -4.60
C LEU A 188 -11.75 -4.08 -4.37
N ALA A 189 -12.56 -5.13 -4.51
CA ALA A 189 -14.01 -5.06 -4.27
C ALA A 189 -14.32 -4.63 -2.83
N TRP A 190 -13.63 -5.21 -1.84
CA TRP A 190 -13.80 -4.81 -0.43
C TRP A 190 -13.31 -3.40 -0.15
N ALA A 191 -12.27 -2.92 -0.84
CA ALA A 191 -11.83 -1.53 -0.73
C ALA A 191 -12.91 -0.56 -1.23
N ASP A 192 -13.52 -0.86 -2.38
CA ASP A 192 -14.60 -0.06 -2.96
C ASP A 192 -15.86 -0.08 -2.09
N ASP A 193 -16.26 -1.26 -1.60
CA ASP A 193 -17.40 -1.38 -0.68
C ASP A 193 -17.18 -0.55 0.58
N LEU A 194 -15.99 -0.64 1.20
CA LEU A 194 -15.68 0.07 2.43
C LEU A 194 -15.71 1.59 2.22
N LEU A 195 -15.26 2.09 1.06
CA LEU A 195 -15.40 3.49 0.68
C LEU A 195 -16.88 3.88 0.48
N ALA A 196 -17.67 3.04 -0.20
CA ALA A 196 -19.07 3.30 -0.47
C ALA A 196 -19.94 3.33 0.80
N GLU A 197 -19.56 2.57 1.83
CA GLU A 197 -20.17 2.57 3.15
C GLU A 197 -19.88 3.84 3.98
N VAL A 198 -18.89 4.67 3.59
CA VAL A 198 -18.57 5.88 4.36
C VAL A 198 -19.67 6.92 4.18
N PRO A 199 -20.31 7.39 5.27
CA PRO A 199 -21.34 8.42 5.17
C PRO A 199 -20.69 9.77 4.88
N LEU A 200 -20.64 10.13 3.59
CA LEU A 200 -20.13 11.40 3.09
C LEU A 200 -21.27 12.22 2.49
N GLU A 201 -21.32 13.51 2.84
CA GLU A 201 -22.35 14.43 2.37
C GLU A 201 -21.79 15.53 1.45
N GLY A 202 -22.69 16.17 0.71
CA GLY A 202 -22.41 17.39 -0.05
C GLY A 202 -21.25 17.31 -1.05
N GLY A 203 -20.45 18.39 -1.10
CA GLY A 203 -19.32 18.51 -2.01
C GLY A 203 -18.17 17.54 -1.72
N ALA A 204 -17.94 17.21 -0.44
CA ALA A 204 -16.88 16.29 -0.01
C ALA A 204 -17.10 14.89 -0.60
N ALA A 205 -18.34 14.40 -0.58
CA ALA A 205 -18.70 13.09 -1.13
C ALA A 205 -18.36 12.96 -2.62
N ARG A 206 -18.65 14.00 -3.43
CA ARG A 206 -18.31 14.02 -4.86
C ARG A 206 -16.80 14.06 -5.08
N THR A 207 -16.08 14.88 -4.33
CA THR A 207 -14.63 15.01 -4.45
C THR A 207 -13.91 13.72 -4.06
N VAL A 208 -14.27 13.11 -2.92
CA VAL A 208 -13.69 11.85 -2.46
C VAL A 208 -13.93 10.72 -3.48
N ARG A 209 -15.15 10.57 -4.00
CA ARG A 209 -15.46 9.55 -5.01
C ARG A 209 -14.66 9.75 -6.30
N ARG A 210 -14.50 10.99 -6.76
CA ARG A 210 -13.67 11.31 -7.92
C ARG A 210 -12.20 10.96 -7.67
N LEU A 211 -11.63 11.42 -6.56
CA LEU A 211 -10.25 11.14 -6.18
C LEU A 211 -9.97 9.63 -6.07
N TRP A 212 -10.91 8.87 -5.52
CA TRP A 212 -10.82 7.41 -5.43
C TRP A 212 -10.85 6.73 -6.80
N SER A 213 -11.71 7.20 -7.70
CA SER A 213 -11.77 6.73 -9.09
C SER A 213 -10.49 7.02 -9.86
N ASP A 214 -9.99 8.26 -9.76
CA ASP A 214 -8.77 8.69 -10.43
C ASP A 214 -7.57 7.87 -9.92
N MET A 215 -7.42 7.72 -8.61
CA MET A 215 -6.33 6.99 -7.99
C MET A 215 -6.23 5.54 -8.48
N ARG A 216 -7.35 4.81 -8.55
CA ARG A 216 -7.37 3.42 -9.05
C ARG A 216 -6.99 3.36 -10.52
N THR A 217 -7.52 4.28 -11.34
CA THR A 217 -7.21 4.36 -12.78
C THR A 217 -5.74 4.66 -13.02
N GLU A 218 -5.17 5.59 -12.26
CA GLU A 218 -3.77 5.99 -12.34
C GLU A 218 -2.82 4.87 -11.92
N MET A 219 -3.17 4.13 -10.86
CA MET A 219 -2.43 2.97 -10.40
C MET A 219 -2.36 1.89 -11.50
N VAL A 220 -3.51 1.54 -12.10
CA VAL A 220 -3.58 0.56 -13.20
C VAL A 220 -2.80 1.05 -14.42
N ALA A 221 -2.96 2.31 -14.80
CA ALA A 221 -2.21 2.89 -15.91
C ALA A 221 -0.69 2.88 -15.64
N GLY A 222 -0.27 3.16 -14.40
CA GLY A 222 1.12 3.05 -13.97
C GLY A 222 1.65 1.64 -14.10
N GLN A 223 0.93 0.64 -13.61
CA GLN A 223 1.31 -0.78 -13.74
C GLN A 223 1.43 -1.20 -15.21
N TYR A 224 0.48 -0.82 -16.05
CA TYR A 224 0.54 -1.16 -17.48
C TYR A 224 1.74 -0.52 -18.18
N LEU A 225 2.06 0.74 -17.88
CA LEU A 225 3.23 1.39 -18.47
C LEU A 225 4.55 0.75 -18.04
N ASP A 226 4.60 0.20 -16.83
CA ASP A 226 5.74 -0.58 -16.33
C ASP A 226 5.92 -1.86 -17.15
N LEU A 227 4.87 -2.69 -17.24
CA LEU A 227 4.86 -3.93 -18.04
C LEU A 227 5.14 -3.68 -19.53
N HIS A 228 4.50 -2.69 -20.12
CA HIS A 228 4.76 -2.30 -21.50
C HIS A 228 6.23 -1.90 -21.69
N GLY A 229 6.79 -1.16 -20.73
CA GLY A 229 8.16 -0.70 -20.82
C GLY A 229 9.18 -1.84 -20.70
N GLN A 230 8.91 -2.85 -19.86
CA GLN A 230 9.65 -4.11 -19.82
C GLN A 230 9.58 -4.84 -21.16
N ALA A 231 8.37 -5.07 -21.68
CA ALA A 231 8.15 -5.81 -22.93
C ALA A 231 8.75 -5.14 -24.17
N THR A 232 8.85 -3.81 -24.18
CA THR A 232 9.41 -3.04 -25.31
C THR A 232 10.86 -2.63 -25.12
N GLY A 233 11.49 -2.99 -24.00
CA GLY A 233 12.86 -2.58 -23.68
C GLY A 233 13.05 -1.07 -23.61
N SER A 234 12.01 -0.32 -23.21
CA SER A 234 12.02 1.15 -23.30
C SER A 234 13.12 1.77 -22.43
N ARG A 235 13.92 2.67 -23.00
CA ARG A 235 14.97 3.45 -22.30
C ARG A 235 14.64 4.94 -22.17
N SER A 236 13.36 5.28 -22.28
CA SER A 236 12.90 6.68 -22.29
C SER A 236 12.78 7.23 -20.87
N LEU A 237 13.67 8.16 -20.50
CA LEU A 237 13.62 8.84 -19.20
C LEU A 237 12.26 9.51 -18.91
N PRO A 238 11.63 10.25 -19.85
CA PRO A 238 10.28 10.79 -19.63
C PRO A 238 9.22 9.72 -19.35
N ARG A 239 9.31 8.55 -20.00
CA ARG A 239 8.38 7.43 -19.76
C ARG A 239 8.63 6.80 -18.39
N ALA A 240 9.89 6.56 -18.02
CA ALA A 240 10.26 6.04 -16.70
C ALA A 240 9.72 6.92 -15.56
N LEU A 241 9.91 8.24 -15.67
CA LEU A 241 9.39 9.21 -14.70
C LEU A 241 7.86 9.27 -14.70
N ARG A 242 7.21 9.09 -15.86
CA ARG A 242 5.74 9.02 -15.94
C ARG A 242 5.20 7.76 -15.25
N THR A 243 5.83 6.61 -15.46
CA THR A 243 5.50 5.35 -14.77
C THR A 243 5.66 5.51 -13.26
N ALA A 244 6.82 6.00 -12.79
CA ALA A 244 7.07 6.24 -11.36
C ALA A 244 6.03 7.19 -10.73
N ARG A 245 5.64 8.25 -11.46
CA ARG A 245 4.59 9.17 -11.00
C ARG A 245 3.25 8.47 -10.85
N LEU A 246 2.77 7.78 -11.89
CA LEU A 246 1.47 7.13 -11.89
C LEU A 246 1.39 5.96 -10.89
N LYS A 247 2.32 5.00 -10.99
CA LYS A 247 2.33 3.76 -10.19
C LYS A 247 2.56 4.04 -8.70
N SER A 248 3.34 5.06 -8.37
CA SER A 248 3.81 5.28 -7.01
C SER A 248 3.49 6.66 -6.46
N ALA A 249 3.89 7.74 -7.13
CA ALA A 249 3.75 9.08 -6.54
C ALA A 249 2.29 9.51 -6.30
N LEU A 250 1.45 9.34 -7.32
CA LEU A 250 0.03 9.67 -7.24
C LEU A 250 -0.67 8.76 -6.26
N TYR A 251 -0.57 7.45 -6.50
CA TYR A 251 -1.24 6.42 -5.73
C TYR A 251 -0.82 6.40 -4.24
N SER A 252 0.47 6.51 -3.93
CA SER A 252 0.99 6.26 -2.60
C SER A 252 1.04 7.49 -1.71
N VAL A 253 1.02 8.69 -2.30
CA VAL A 253 1.25 9.94 -1.57
C VAL A 253 0.24 11.01 -1.94
N GLU A 254 0.19 11.47 -3.20
CA GLU A 254 -0.69 12.60 -3.58
C GLU A 254 -2.17 12.30 -3.31
N ARG A 255 -2.67 11.15 -3.75
CA ARG A 255 -4.09 10.81 -3.64
C ARG A 255 -4.53 10.63 -2.18
N PRO A 256 -3.77 9.93 -1.32
CA PRO A 256 -4.03 9.94 0.13
C PRO A 256 -4.07 11.36 0.74
N ILE A 257 -3.12 12.22 0.38
CA ILE A 257 -3.10 13.63 0.83
C ILE A 257 -4.37 14.36 0.36
N ALA A 258 -4.72 14.23 -0.92
CA ALA A 258 -5.92 14.87 -1.49
C ALA A 258 -7.21 14.38 -0.81
N LEU A 259 -7.29 13.10 -0.45
CA LEU A 259 -8.40 12.54 0.32
C LEU A 259 -8.48 13.17 1.71
N GLY A 260 -7.36 13.28 2.42
CA GLY A 260 -7.30 13.94 3.73
C GLY A 260 -7.75 15.40 3.68
N ALA A 261 -7.26 16.15 2.67
CA ALA A 261 -7.61 17.55 2.47
C ALA A 261 -9.11 17.73 2.14
N ALA A 262 -9.66 16.84 1.31
CA ALA A 262 -11.07 16.86 0.96
C ALA A 262 -11.98 16.56 2.16
N LEU A 263 -11.57 15.66 3.06
CA LEU A 263 -12.32 15.36 4.29
C LEU A 263 -12.28 16.52 5.30
N ALA A 264 -11.19 17.27 5.34
CA ALA A 264 -11.06 18.46 6.18
C ALA A 264 -11.76 19.70 5.59
N GLY A 265 -12.19 19.65 4.33
CA GLY A 265 -12.76 20.82 3.64
C GLY A 265 -11.72 21.91 3.35
N ALA A 266 -10.47 21.52 3.11
CA ALA A 266 -9.40 22.46 2.77
C ALA A 266 -9.72 23.25 1.49
N ASP A 267 -9.26 24.49 1.43
CA ASP A 267 -9.40 25.32 0.23
C ASP A 267 -8.54 24.82 -0.93
N ASP A 268 -8.82 25.32 -2.14
CA ASP A 268 -8.14 24.90 -3.37
C ASP A 268 -6.62 25.21 -3.34
N GLY A 269 -6.21 26.31 -2.71
CA GLY A 269 -4.82 26.72 -2.61
C GLY A 269 -4.03 25.77 -1.71
N THR A 270 -4.54 25.50 -0.51
CA THR A 270 -3.97 24.52 0.42
C THR A 270 -3.92 23.13 -0.20
N THR A 271 -5.02 22.69 -0.82
CA THR A 271 -5.10 21.39 -1.50
C THR A 271 -4.06 21.28 -2.63
N ALA A 272 -3.92 22.31 -3.46
CA ALA A 272 -2.95 22.31 -4.56
C ALA A 272 -1.50 22.24 -4.06
N ALA A 273 -1.17 22.98 -2.99
CA ALA A 273 0.15 22.96 -2.37
C ALA A 273 0.49 21.56 -1.81
N LEU A 274 -0.42 20.97 -1.03
CA LEU A 274 -0.22 19.64 -0.45
C LEU A 274 -0.14 18.54 -1.52
N CYS A 275 -0.95 18.61 -2.57
CA CYS A 275 -0.84 17.68 -3.70
C CYS A 275 0.50 17.84 -4.45
N ALA A 276 0.99 19.07 -4.62
CA ALA A 276 2.31 19.31 -5.21
C ALA A 276 3.44 18.74 -4.33
N ALA A 277 3.33 18.87 -3.01
CA ALA A 277 4.24 18.24 -2.07
C ALA A 277 4.24 16.72 -2.24
N GLY A 278 3.05 16.12 -2.26
CA GLY A 278 2.84 14.69 -2.43
C GLY A 278 3.44 14.15 -3.72
N ARG A 279 3.27 14.84 -4.85
CA ARG A 279 3.89 14.44 -6.13
C ARG A 279 5.40 14.40 -6.06
N CYS A 280 6.01 15.43 -5.49
CA CYS A 280 7.47 15.53 -5.45
C CYS A 280 8.04 14.42 -4.58
N VAL A 281 7.54 14.30 -3.35
CA VAL A 281 8.00 13.28 -2.39
C VAL A 281 7.65 11.87 -2.86
N GLY A 282 6.47 11.64 -3.42
CA GLY A 282 6.10 10.35 -3.96
C GLY A 282 6.96 9.92 -5.15
N THR A 283 7.37 10.87 -6.01
CA THR A 283 8.32 10.57 -7.10
C THR A 283 9.70 10.25 -6.52
N ALA A 284 10.15 11.01 -5.53
CA ALA A 284 11.41 10.78 -4.83
C ALA A 284 11.45 9.41 -4.14
N PHE A 285 10.34 9.01 -3.51
CA PHE A 285 10.18 7.70 -2.89
C PHE A 285 10.38 6.57 -3.90
N GLN A 286 9.74 6.63 -5.07
CA GLN A 286 9.92 5.59 -6.09
C GLN A 286 11.37 5.55 -6.61
N LEU A 287 11.97 6.70 -6.88
CA LEU A 287 13.38 6.74 -7.33
C LEU A 287 14.33 6.16 -6.27
N ARG A 288 14.02 6.34 -4.98
CA ARG A 288 14.77 5.73 -3.88
C ARG A 288 14.57 4.22 -3.82
N ASP A 289 13.36 3.76 -4.11
CA ASP A 289 13.02 2.33 -4.19
C ASP A 289 13.81 1.66 -5.33
N ASP A 290 13.81 2.26 -6.54
CA ASP A 290 14.61 1.80 -7.69
C ASP A 290 16.12 1.73 -7.35
N LEU A 291 16.66 2.72 -6.61
CA LEU A 291 18.04 2.68 -6.13
C LEU A 291 18.26 1.57 -5.09
N SER A 292 17.29 1.34 -4.22
CA SER A 292 17.38 0.35 -3.14
C SER A 292 17.27 -1.07 -3.66
N ASP A 293 16.51 -1.31 -4.73
CA ASP A 293 16.48 -2.61 -5.41
C ASP A 293 17.89 -2.98 -5.90
N VAL A 294 18.57 -2.06 -6.57
CA VAL A 294 19.87 -2.35 -7.18
C VAL A 294 21.03 -2.31 -6.17
N PHE A 295 21.08 -1.29 -5.30
CA PHE A 295 22.21 -1.01 -4.42
C PHE A 295 21.94 -1.31 -2.94
N GLY A 296 20.72 -1.65 -2.56
CA GLY A 296 20.35 -1.94 -1.18
C GLY A 296 20.88 -3.28 -0.69
N ASP A 297 21.08 -3.37 0.62
CA ASP A 297 21.46 -4.62 1.27
C ASP A 297 20.20 -5.47 1.52
N PRO A 298 20.15 -6.73 1.01
CA PRO A 298 19.01 -7.64 1.14
C PRO A 298 18.49 -7.83 2.56
N ARG A 299 19.36 -7.68 3.58
CA ARG A 299 18.99 -7.79 4.99
C ARG A 299 18.01 -6.70 5.43
N TYR A 300 17.99 -5.56 4.75
CA TYR A 300 17.10 -4.44 5.05
C TYR A 300 15.95 -4.31 4.06
N THR A 301 16.14 -4.70 2.79
CA THR A 301 15.08 -4.64 1.76
C THR A 301 14.09 -5.81 1.87
N GLY A 302 14.52 -6.94 2.48
CA GLY A 302 13.69 -8.14 2.62
C GLY A 302 13.42 -8.87 1.31
N LYS A 303 14.19 -8.57 0.26
CA LYS A 303 14.18 -9.18 -1.07
C LYS A 303 15.60 -9.29 -1.62
N PRO A 304 15.89 -10.24 -2.54
CA PRO A 304 17.16 -10.25 -3.27
C PRO A 304 17.38 -8.93 -4.03
N ALA A 305 18.62 -8.43 -4.06
CA ALA A 305 18.94 -7.21 -4.81
C ALA A 305 18.93 -7.47 -6.33
N GLY A 306 18.57 -6.43 -7.10
CA GLY A 306 18.52 -6.44 -8.55
C GLY A 306 17.31 -7.16 -9.14
N GLY A 307 16.18 -7.16 -8.44
CA GLY A 307 14.91 -7.67 -8.98
C GLY A 307 14.53 -6.91 -10.24
N ASP A 308 14.57 -5.58 -10.18
CA ASP A 308 14.23 -4.69 -11.30
C ASP A 308 15.13 -4.94 -12.52
N ILE A 309 16.41 -5.28 -12.31
CA ILE A 309 17.33 -5.58 -13.41
C ILE A 309 16.95 -6.91 -14.07
N ARG A 310 16.66 -7.95 -13.29
CA ARG A 310 16.25 -9.27 -13.81
C ARG A 310 14.92 -9.21 -14.54
N GLU A 311 13.98 -8.42 -14.03
CA GLU A 311 12.67 -8.18 -14.65
C GLU A 311 12.77 -7.22 -15.86
N GLY A 312 13.91 -6.55 -16.04
CA GLY A 312 14.12 -5.62 -17.15
C GLY A 312 13.31 -4.33 -17.01
N LYS A 313 13.02 -3.90 -15.77
CA LYS A 313 12.22 -2.70 -15.50
C LYS A 313 12.88 -1.46 -16.10
N PRO A 314 12.10 -0.61 -16.81
CA PRO A 314 12.59 0.59 -17.48
C PRO A 314 12.77 1.76 -16.49
N THR A 315 13.57 1.56 -15.44
CA THR A 315 13.71 2.56 -14.36
C THR A 315 14.41 3.83 -14.83
N CYS A 316 14.20 4.92 -14.09
CA CYS A 316 14.88 6.21 -14.34
C CYS A 316 16.42 6.04 -14.33
N LEU A 317 16.91 5.21 -13.41
CA LEU A 317 18.31 4.86 -13.24
C LEU A 317 18.90 4.23 -14.51
N VAL A 318 18.25 3.19 -15.03
CA VAL A 318 18.69 2.48 -16.24
C VAL A 318 18.60 3.37 -17.48
N ALA A 319 17.50 4.11 -17.65
CA ALA A 319 17.31 5.03 -18.77
C ALA A 319 18.42 6.10 -18.82
N LEU A 320 18.79 6.64 -17.66
CA LEU A 320 19.83 7.66 -17.57
C LEU A 320 21.23 7.07 -17.84
N ALA A 321 21.53 5.89 -17.30
CA ALA A 321 22.80 5.20 -17.56
C ALA A 321 23.00 4.92 -19.05
N HIS A 322 21.98 4.37 -19.71
CA HIS A 322 22.00 4.09 -21.14
C HIS A 322 22.22 5.37 -21.96
N ALA A 323 21.47 6.43 -21.67
CA ALA A 323 21.60 7.70 -22.41
C ALA A 323 23.01 8.31 -22.26
N ARG A 324 23.62 8.23 -21.08
CA ARG A 324 24.96 8.74 -20.83
C ARG A 324 26.06 7.88 -21.45
N ALA A 325 25.95 6.56 -21.35
CA ALA A 325 26.86 5.63 -22.00
C ALA A 325 26.88 5.85 -23.53
N ALA A 326 25.70 5.98 -24.14
CA ALA A 326 25.56 6.28 -25.57
C ALA A 326 26.19 7.63 -25.95
N ALA A 327 25.94 8.68 -25.16
CA ALA A 327 26.53 9.99 -25.41
C ALA A 327 28.06 10.02 -25.26
N ALA A 328 28.61 9.16 -24.40
CA ALA A 328 30.05 9.02 -24.18
C ALA A 328 30.74 8.05 -25.15
N GLY A 329 29.99 7.30 -25.97
CA GLY A 329 30.54 6.23 -26.81
C GLY A 329 31.06 5.03 -26.01
N ASP A 330 30.55 4.81 -24.80
CA ASP A 330 30.97 3.70 -23.93
C ASP A 330 30.24 2.41 -24.33
N HIS A 331 30.78 1.74 -25.35
CA HIS A 331 30.23 0.48 -25.86
C HIS A 331 30.21 -0.63 -24.80
N ARG A 332 31.20 -0.69 -23.89
CA ARG A 332 31.23 -1.68 -22.81
C ARG A 332 30.02 -1.51 -21.89
N ALA A 333 29.74 -0.27 -21.48
CA ALA A 333 28.59 0.01 -20.62
C ALA A 333 27.26 -0.35 -21.29
N LEU A 334 27.12 -0.05 -22.59
CA LEU A 334 25.93 -0.42 -23.36
C LEU A 334 25.75 -1.94 -23.43
N ASP A 335 26.81 -2.68 -23.78
CA ASP A 335 26.78 -4.15 -23.88
C ASP A 335 26.39 -4.80 -22.53
N VAL A 336 26.93 -4.29 -21.41
CA VAL A 336 26.58 -4.77 -20.07
C VAL A 336 25.10 -4.53 -19.76
N LEU A 337 24.56 -3.35 -20.07
CA LEU A 337 23.15 -3.05 -19.85
C LEU A 337 22.25 -3.92 -20.73
N GLU A 338 22.57 -4.07 -22.02
CA GLU A 338 21.79 -4.86 -22.98
C GLU A 338 21.72 -6.34 -22.62
N ARG A 339 22.83 -6.95 -22.20
CA ARG A 339 22.87 -8.38 -21.85
C ARG A 339 22.28 -8.71 -20.48
N SER A 340 22.16 -7.72 -19.59
CA SER A 340 21.77 -7.97 -18.19
C SER A 340 20.30 -7.66 -17.91
N LEU A 341 19.73 -6.66 -18.59
CA LEU A 341 18.35 -6.21 -18.33
C LEU A 341 17.34 -7.19 -18.90
N GLY A 342 16.45 -7.71 -18.05
CA GLY A 342 15.48 -8.73 -18.43
C GLY A 342 16.04 -10.15 -18.39
N HIS A 343 17.26 -10.35 -17.85
CA HIS A 343 17.85 -11.66 -17.73
C HIS A 343 17.55 -12.29 -16.37
N GLU A 344 16.53 -13.14 -16.30
CA GLU A 344 16.10 -13.79 -15.04
C GLU A 344 17.24 -14.52 -14.31
N ALA A 345 18.17 -15.13 -15.06
CA ALA A 345 19.31 -15.86 -14.51
C ALA A 345 20.52 -14.99 -14.16
N LEU A 346 20.38 -13.66 -14.10
CA LEU A 346 21.48 -12.75 -13.78
C LEU A 346 22.13 -13.09 -12.43
N THR A 347 23.42 -13.42 -12.51
CA THR A 347 24.25 -13.81 -11.37
C THR A 347 24.61 -12.60 -10.50
N GLY A 348 25.12 -12.87 -9.30
CA GLY A 348 25.64 -11.81 -8.42
C GLY A 348 26.79 -11.02 -9.07
N GLU A 349 27.68 -11.70 -9.80
CA GLU A 349 28.77 -11.06 -10.54
C GLU A 349 28.24 -10.16 -11.67
N GLY A 350 27.25 -10.64 -12.45
CA GLY A 350 26.61 -9.83 -13.49
C GLY A 350 25.90 -8.60 -12.92
N LEU A 351 25.25 -8.74 -11.76
CA LEU A 351 24.66 -7.58 -11.06
C LEU A 351 25.73 -6.59 -10.60
N GLU A 352 26.90 -7.04 -10.17
CA GLU A 352 27.99 -6.15 -9.79
C GLU A 352 28.55 -5.37 -11.00
N GLU A 353 28.69 -6.01 -12.16
CA GLU A 353 29.04 -5.30 -13.39
C GLU A 353 28.00 -4.22 -13.75
N VAL A 354 26.71 -4.52 -13.59
CA VAL A 354 25.64 -3.53 -13.80
C VAL A 354 25.80 -2.37 -12.81
N ARG A 355 26.08 -2.64 -11.54
CA ARG A 355 26.31 -1.59 -10.53
C ARG A 355 27.49 -0.69 -10.87
N GLU A 356 28.60 -1.28 -11.33
CA GLU A 356 29.76 -0.53 -11.81
C GLU A 356 29.39 0.39 -12.97
N VAL A 357 28.63 -0.09 -13.95
CA VAL A 357 28.15 0.72 -15.08
C VAL A 357 27.23 1.86 -14.62
N LEU A 358 26.26 1.56 -13.76
CA LEU A 358 25.32 2.56 -13.22
C LEU A 358 26.04 3.64 -12.39
N ALA A 359 27.11 3.27 -11.68
CA ALA A 359 27.96 4.21 -10.95
C ALA A 359 28.89 4.99 -11.88
N GLY A 360 29.58 4.31 -12.81
CA GLY A 360 30.56 4.88 -13.74
C GLY A 360 29.96 5.86 -14.74
N THR A 361 28.72 5.62 -15.18
CA THR A 361 27.94 6.59 -15.99
C THR A 361 27.45 7.80 -15.17
N GLY A 362 27.65 7.78 -13.85
CA GLY A 362 27.13 8.78 -12.91
C GLY A 362 25.60 8.77 -12.78
N ALA A 363 24.91 7.76 -13.31
CA ALA A 363 23.46 7.69 -13.28
C ALA A 363 22.94 7.62 -11.85
N ARG A 364 23.60 6.81 -11.00
CA ARG A 364 23.30 6.73 -9.56
C ARG A 364 23.31 8.10 -8.89
N ALA A 365 24.43 8.81 -8.98
CA ALA A 365 24.58 10.13 -8.34
C ALA A 365 23.56 11.15 -8.86
N ALA A 366 23.20 11.08 -10.14
CA ALA A 366 22.20 11.96 -10.73
C ALA A 366 20.78 11.65 -10.27
N VAL A 367 20.42 10.38 -10.04
CA VAL A 367 19.14 9.99 -9.44
C VAL A 367 19.11 10.39 -7.96
N GLU A 368 20.19 10.21 -7.20
CA GLU A 368 20.31 10.70 -5.82
C GLU A 368 20.08 12.22 -5.75
N ALA A 369 20.73 13.01 -6.61
CA ALA A 369 20.51 14.46 -6.70
C ALA A 369 19.09 14.84 -7.19
N MET A 370 18.41 13.97 -7.94
CA MET A 370 17.01 14.17 -8.32
C MET A 370 16.08 13.97 -7.12
N ILE A 371 16.33 12.93 -6.33
CA ILE A 371 15.60 12.65 -5.08
C ILE A 371 15.71 13.86 -4.15
N ASP A 372 16.92 14.34 -3.87
CA ASP A 372 17.13 15.45 -2.93
C ASP A 372 16.40 16.73 -3.37
N ARG A 373 16.44 17.05 -4.67
CA ARG A 373 15.72 18.20 -5.23
C ARG A 373 14.20 18.06 -5.09
N LEU A 374 13.67 16.87 -5.38
CA LEU A 374 12.23 16.58 -5.27
C LEU A 374 11.78 16.67 -3.80
N VAL A 375 12.56 16.14 -2.86
CA VAL A 375 12.27 16.24 -1.43
C VAL A 375 12.25 17.68 -0.97
N ALA A 376 13.31 18.43 -1.26
CA ALA A 376 13.40 19.85 -0.90
C ALA A 376 12.25 20.66 -1.51
N GLN A 377 11.85 20.37 -2.76
CA GLN A 377 10.71 21.01 -3.39
C GLN A 377 9.39 20.64 -2.70
N GLY A 378 9.20 19.37 -2.37
CA GLY A 378 7.99 18.91 -1.69
C GLY A 378 7.82 19.54 -0.31
N LEU A 379 8.91 19.63 0.46
CA LEU A 379 8.91 20.27 1.77
C LEU A 379 8.62 21.77 1.70
N ARG A 380 9.15 22.48 0.69
CA ARG A 380 8.80 23.91 0.46
C ARG A 380 7.32 24.12 0.17
N HIS A 381 6.67 23.19 -0.51
CA HIS A 381 5.22 23.29 -0.76
C HIS A 381 4.41 23.17 0.53
N VAL A 382 4.84 22.33 1.48
CA VAL A 382 4.19 22.22 2.81
C VAL A 382 4.45 23.45 3.65
N ASP A 383 5.69 23.96 3.68
CA ASP A 383 6.06 25.14 4.48
C ASP A 383 5.36 26.42 4.02
N GLY A 384 4.96 26.48 2.75
CA GLY A 384 4.20 27.60 2.19
C GLY A 384 2.69 27.52 2.41
N ALA A 385 2.16 26.41 2.92
CA ALA A 385 0.73 26.23 3.15
C ALA A 385 0.32 26.70 4.56
N LEU A 386 -0.90 27.23 4.69
CA LEU A 386 -1.48 27.59 5.98
C LEU A 386 -2.10 26.34 6.61
N LEU A 387 -1.39 25.72 7.56
CA LEU A 387 -1.77 24.45 8.18
C LEU A 387 -1.93 24.60 9.69
N ASP A 388 -2.71 23.71 10.29
CA ASP A 388 -2.69 23.47 11.73
C ASP A 388 -1.25 23.12 12.17
N PRO A 389 -0.70 23.73 13.24
CA PRO A 389 0.69 23.53 13.62
C PRO A 389 1.06 22.08 13.92
N HIS A 390 0.23 21.36 14.68
CA HIS A 390 0.50 19.98 15.07
C HIS A 390 0.37 19.03 13.90
N GLY A 391 -0.75 19.10 13.16
CA GLY A 391 -0.96 18.29 11.98
C GLY A 391 0.08 18.56 10.88
N GLY A 392 0.40 19.84 10.66
CA GLY A 392 1.38 20.30 9.68
C GLY A 392 2.80 19.79 9.97
N GLU A 393 3.26 19.87 11.22
CA GLU A 393 4.56 19.32 11.62
C GLU A 393 4.63 17.81 11.38
N ARG A 394 3.58 17.07 11.79
CA ARG A 394 3.54 15.61 11.62
C ARG A 394 3.48 15.18 10.16
N LEU A 395 2.74 15.90 9.32
CA LEU A 395 2.71 15.68 7.87
C LEU A 395 4.07 15.96 7.23
N ARG A 396 4.71 17.07 7.60
CA ARG A 396 6.06 17.43 7.12
C ARG A 396 7.08 16.35 7.47
N LEU A 397 7.10 15.88 8.73
CA LEU A 397 7.99 14.79 9.16
C LEU A 397 7.71 13.48 8.41
N LEU A 398 6.44 13.17 8.17
CA LEU A 398 6.07 11.98 7.40
C LEU A 398 6.60 12.06 5.95
N LEU A 399 6.42 13.21 5.29
CA LEU A 399 6.93 13.45 3.94
C LEU A 399 8.48 13.35 3.87
N ALA A 400 9.19 13.93 4.83
CA ALA A 400 10.65 13.82 4.90
C ALA A 400 11.10 12.36 5.08
N SER A 401 10.47 11.63 6.01
CA SER A 401 10.79 10.23 6.29
C SER A 401 10.48 9.29 5.12
N ALA A 402 9.46 9.61 4.32
CA ALA A 402 9.07 8.79 3.17
C ALA A 402 10.15 8.78 2.09
N ALA A 403 10.98 9.83 1.98
CA ALA A 403 12.04 9.90 0.97
C ALA A 403 13.41 9.38 1.45
N GLY A 404 13.48 8.85 2.68
CA GLY A 404 14.68 8.22 3.23
C GLY A 404 15.58 9.14 4.05
N GLU A 405 15.12 10.32 4.47
CA GLU A 405 15.73 10.95 5.66
C GLU A 405 15.41 10.04 6.85
N GLY A 406 16.45 9.50 7.50
CA GLY A 406 16.37 8.35 8.42
C GLY A 406 15.32 8.43 9.54
N PRO A 407 15.08 7.34 10.28
CA PRO A 407 14.00 7.27 11.25
C PRO A 407 14.17 8.35 12.33
N VAL A 408 13.18 9.24 12.42
CA VAL A 408 12.91 10.00 13.64
C VAL A 408 12.69 8.94 14.72
N ARG A 409 13.69 8.76 15.57
CA ARG A 409 13.58 7.92 16.77
C ARG A 409 12.50 8.53 17.64
N ASP A 410 11.39 7.83 17.80
CA ASP A 410 10.37 8.18 18.79
C ASP A 410 11.06 8.31 20.17
N ALA A 411 11.08 9.53 20.71
CA ALA A 411 11.66 9.85 22.01
C ALA A 411 10.77 9.43 23.20
N HIS A 412 9.84 8.49 23.00
CA HIS A 412 8.91 8.01 24.03
C HIS A 412 8.98 6.50 24.24
N ALA A 413 10.18 5.94 24.32
CA ALA A 413 10.39 4.61 24.88
C ALA A 413 11.82 4.45 25.38
N ARG A 414 12.11 4.95 26.59
CA ARG A 414 13.22 4.48 27.44
C ARG A 414 13.09 5.00 28.87
N GLY A 415 12.06 4.52 29.56
CA GLY A 415 12.00 4.48 31.02
C GLY A 415 12.48 3.12 31.52
N ALA A 416 13.76 2.80 31.36
CA ALA A 416 14.37 1.63 31.99
C ALA A 416 15.73 2.06 32.52
N ARG A 417 15.80 2.32 33.83
CA ARG A 417 17.05 2.55 34.55
C ARG A 417 17.84 1.23 34.56
N PRO A 418 19.15 1.23 34.27
CA PRO A 418 19.97 0.04 34.47
C PRO A 418 20.19 -0.17 35.97
N GLU A 419 19.94 -1.39 36.46
CA GLU A 419 20.33 -1.83 37.80
C GLU A 419 21.86 -1.79 37.95
N PRO A 420 22.41 -1.40 39.11
CA PRO A 420 23.85 -1.39 39.33
C PRO A 420 24.38 -2.82 39.53
N ALA A 421 25.45 -3.13 38.80
CA ALA A 421 26.19 -4.38 38.88
C ALA A 421 26.68 -4.66 40.31
N ARG A 422 26.44 -5.89 40.79
CA ARG A 422 26.99 -6.40 42.05
C ARG A 422 28.51 -6.55 41.92
N ALA A 423 29.22 -5.88 42.82
CA ALA A 423 30.67 -5.99 42.97
C ALA A 423 31.05 -7.41 43.44
N ALA A 424 32.02 -8.01 42.74
CA ALA A 424 32.77 -9.15 43.21
C ALA A 424 33.69 -8.70 44.36
N GLY A 425 33.31 -9.01 45.60
CA GLY A 425 34.15 -8.83 46.78
C GLY A 425 34.97 -10.08 47.02
N GLY A 426 36.27 -10.01 46.74
CA GLY A 426 37.25 -10.99 47.20
C GLY A 426 37.39 -10.97 48.72
N ARG A 427 37.62 -12.14 49.32
CA ARG A 427 38.16 -12.31 50.67
C ARG A 427 39.16 -13.48 50.68
N GLU A 428 40.44 -13.14 50.62
CA GLU A 428 41.51 -13.75 51.42
C GLU A 428 41.57 -12.95 52.75
N ALA A 429 41.97 -13.41 53.93
CA ALA A 429 42.47 -14.67 54.47
C ALA A 429 42.38 -14.59 56.03
N GLY A 430 42.54 -15.73 56.74
CA GLY A 430 43.21 -15.76 58.04
C GLY A 430 42.40 -16.15 59.28
N ARG A 431 42.32 -17.46 59.59
CA ARG A 431 43.00 -18.15 60.71
C ARG A 431 42.47 -19.57 60.84
#